data_AF-A0A962IVD0-F1
#
_entry.id   AF-A0A962IVD0-F1
#
_cell.length_a   1.000
_cell.length_b   1.000
_cell.length_c   1.000
_cell.angle_alpha   90.00
_cell.angle_beta   90.00
_cell.angle_gamma   90.00
#
_symmetry.space_group_name_H-M   'P 1'
#
loop_
_entity.id
_entity.type
_entity.pdbx_description
1 polymer ?
#
loop_
_entity_poly.entity_id
_entity_poly.type
_entity_poly.pdbx_seq_one_letter_code
_entity_poly.pdbx_strand_id
1 'polypeptide(L)'
;MAEAFGIQNFLVRRADWNRDQAELSRLRRLVFIVEQGVPAEEEWDNRDAESHHWIATDEQNQTIGTARLLPEGQIGRMAVLQETRGTGVGAALLEAAVNYARELGYPSVFLNAQTHAIGFYERGGFHPVGDEFMEAGIPHLRMEQHFQDAAGNPLPHQVLGASDGLTLRNCDTREVDWEQAGKIIRTIRQQVLGVELGLDPSHISDEQDEKALHWHASAPDGQIAGCIRMSIEGEISRLAVLEAFRHQGVGHSLVEQALNKARRFGLPSVQVTSDVALQDFWISLGFTGAGAPAVAAGREVQQFRHQTEIENIAQLRKAKSGLSGTAYDGKANRYLLGEDSQFLLLRNEEDFLNAILEMTRQARQSIRIWSPVLDHRLYHQETLREIVSELARRNRYTRVDILLYDSHRVVKNGHVLLDISRRLPSSVSMKIVHPELRPLNNEFVLVDQAGVIYRQDHEQYEGFANFKDITENNRLARQFTAAWESGLQDPNLRQLKI
;
A
#
# COMPACT_ATOMS: atom_id res chain seq x y z
N MET A 1 31.99 7.16 30.52
CA MET A 1 32.22 7.26 29.07
C MET A 1 31.04 6.60 28.41
N ALA A 2 30.27 7.39 27.65
CA ALA A 2 28.94 7.05 27.17
C ALA A 2 28.97 5.88 26.19
N GLU A 3 28.18 4.85 26.49
CA GLU A 3 27.87 3.75 25.59
C GLU A 3 27.01 4.26 24.43
N ALA A 4 27.37 3.82 23.22
CA ALA A 4 26.67 4.15 21.99
C ALA A 4 25.27 3.52 21.99
N PHE A 5 24.23 4.35 21.99
CA PHE A 5 22.84 3.92 21.79
C PHE A 5 22.68 3.35 20.38
N GLY A 6 22.79 2.03 20.24
CA GLY A 6 22.44 1.30 19.03
C GLY A 6 20.94 1.40 18.77
N ILE A 7 20.57 1.97 17.62
CA ILE A 7 19.19 1.96 17.12
C ILE A 7 18.86 0.50 16.81
N GLN A 8 18.05 -0.16 17.64
CA GLN A 8 17.54 -1.49 17.35
C GLN A 8 16.60 -1.41 16.14
N ASN A 9 16.93 -2.07 15.03
CA ASN A 9 16.01 -2.17 13.90
C ASN A 9 14.89 -3.16 14.25
N PHE A 10 13.64 -2.74 14.08
CA PHE A 10 12.46 -3.60 14.21
C PHE A 10 11.50 -3.34 13.04
N LEU A 11 10.66 -4.31 12.72
CA LEU A 11 9.65 -4.22 11.66
C LEU A 11 8.25 -4.31 12.26
N VAL A 12 7.34 -3.44 11.86
CA VAL A 12 5.92 -3.53 12.21
C VAL A 12 5.14 -4.00 10.98
N ARG A 13 4.32 -5.03 11.17
CA ARG A 13 3.40 -5.55 10.14
C ARG A 13 2.00 -5.71 10.72
N ARG A 14 0.99 -5.63 9.84
CA ARG A 14 -0.36 -6.09 10.20
C ARG A 14 -0.35 -7.60 10.40
N ALA A 15 -1.10 -8.07 11.38
CA ALA A 15 -1.23 -9.48 11.72
C ALA A 15 -2.64 -9.99 11.38
N ASP A 16 -2.70 -11.23 10.90
CA ASP A 16 -3.95 -11.95 10.65
C ASP A 16 -4.21 -12.87 11.84
N TRP A 17 -5.31 -12.65 12.56
CA TRP A 17 -5.63 -13.42 13.77
C TRP A 17 -5.59 -14.93 13.53
N ASN A 18 -6.10 -15.43 12.40
CA ASN A 18 -6.15 -16.87 12.13
C ASN A 18 -4.75 -17.50 12.01
N ARG A 19 -3.79 -16.73 11.48
CA ARG A 19 -2.41 -17.18 11.24
C ARG A 19 -1.50 -16.88 12.43
N ASP A 20 -1.65 -15.71 13.02
CA ASP A 20 -0.69 -15.11 13.95
C ASP A 20 -1.12 -15.24 15.43
N GLN A 21 -2.31 -15.78 15.73
CA GLN A 21 -2.83 -15.93 17.10
C GLN A 21 -1.82 -16.54 18.08
N ALA A 22 -1.02 -17.53 17.66
CA ALA A 22 -0.06 -18.18 18.55
C ALA A 22 1.05 -17.21 19.01
N GLU A 23 1.53 -16.35 18.10
CA GLU A 23 2.57 -15.37 18.40
C GLU A 23 2.02 -14.20 19.22
N LEU A 24 0.87 -13.67 18.81
CA LEU A 24 0.13 -12.62 19.53
C LEU A 24 -0.14 -13.07 20.97
N SER A 25 -0.68 -14.29 21.13
CA SER A 25 -1.03 -14.83 22.43
C SER A 25 0.20 -15.10 23.30
N ARG A 26 1.30 -15.58 22.71
CA ARG A 26 2.55 -15.81 23.44
C ARG A 26 3.11 -14.50 24.00
N LEU A 27 3.18 -13.45 23.18
CA LEU A 27 3.71 -12.16 23.60
C LEU A 27 2.83 -11.52 24.68
N ARG A 28 1.51 -11.52 24.48
CA ARG A 28 0.52 -11.00 25.45
C ARG A 28 0.60 -11.74 26.79
N ARG A 29 0.76 -13.06 26.76
CA ARG A 29 0.98 -13.85 27.99
C ARG A 29 2.25 -13.43 28.74
N LEU A 30 3.36 -13.22 28.03
CA LEU A 30 4.62 -12.81 28.66
C LEU A 30 4.51 -11.43 29.33
N VAL A 31 3.87 -10.47 28.66
CA VAL A 31 3.79 -9.09 29.17
C VAL A 31 2.64 -8.89 30.16
N PHE A 32 1.43 -9.33 29.83
CA PHE A 32 0.27 -9.06 30.69
C PHE A 32 0.14 -10.06 31.85
N ILE A 33 0.26 -11.36 31.58
CA ILE A 33 0.03 -12.38 32.60
C ILE A 33 1.29 -12.58 33.47
N VAL A 34 2.44 -12.80 32.85
CA VAL A 34 3.68 -13.14 33.59
C VAL A 34 4.30 -11.90 34.24
N GLU A 35 4.46 -10.81 33.48
CA GLU A 35 5.14 -9.61 33.98
C GLU A 35 4.21 -8.70 34.80
N GLN A 36 3.00 -8.40 34.30
CA GLN A 36 2.08 -7.47 34.96
C GLN A 36 1.09 -8.14 35.94
N GLY A 37 1.03 -9.47 35.95
CA GLY A 37 0.17 -10.22 36.87
C GLY A 37 -1.33 -10.15 36.55
N VAL A 38 -1.71 -9.82 35.32
CA VAL A 38 -3.11 -9.82 34.86
C VAL A 38 -3.65 -11.25 34.89
N PRO A 39 -4.82 -11.51 35.50
CA PRO A 39 -5.44 -12.84 35.49
C PRO A 39 -5.66 -13.34 34.05
N ALA A 40 -5.35 -14.62 33.79
CA ALA A 40 -5.39 -15.17 32.44
C ALA A 40 -6.80 -15.10 31.82
N GLU A 41 -7.82 -15.28 32.64
CA GLU A 41 -9.23 -15.15 32.29
C GLU A 41 -9.65 -13.73 31.89
N GLU A 42 -8.98 -12.69 32.39
CA GLU A 42 -9.25 -11.28 32.04
C GLU A 42 -8.51 -10.84 30.77
N GLU A 43 -7.42 -11.54 30.41
CA GLU A 43 -6.66 -11.25 29.20
C GLU A 43 -7.41 -11.62 27.91
N TRP A 44 -8.15 -12.74 27.92
CA TRP A 44 -8.84 -13.28 26.75
C TRP A 44 -10.32 -12.88 26.72
N ASP A 45 -10.62 -11.81 25.99
CA ASP A 45 -11.97 -11.22 25.88
C ASP A 45 -12.81 -11.77 24.72
N ASN A 46 -12.27 -12.72 23.93
CA ASN A 46 -12.88 -13.29 22.72
C ASN A 46 -13.16 -12.29 21.58
N ARG A 47 -12.58 -11.09 21.63
CA ARG A 47 -12.78 -10.05 20.60
C ARG A 47 -11.66 -9.99 19.56
N ASP A 48 -10.70 -10.89 19.68
CA ASP A 48 -9.53 -10.88 18.82
C ASP A 48 -9.84 -11.22 17.36
N ALA A 49 -10.85 -12.06 17.09
CA ALA A 49 -11.21 -12.45 15.72
C ALA A 49 -11.85 -11.32 14.90
N GLU A 50 -12.52 -10.37 15.57
CA GLU A 50 -13.15 -9.18 14.94
C GLU A 50 -12.21 -7.97 14.89
N SER A 51 -11.02 -8.09 15.51
CA SER A 51 -10.08 -6.99 15.66
C SER A 51 -9.04 -6.94 14.53
N HIS A 52 -8.42 -5.78 14.40
CA HIS A 52 -7.19 -5.62 13.61
C HIS A 52 -5.98 -5.69 14.52
N HIS A 53 -4.93 -6.40 14.09
CA HIS A 53 -3.74 -6.63 14.90
C HIS A 53 -2.47 -6.20 14.19
N TRP A 54 -1.43 -5.93 14.97
CA TRP A 54 -0.08 -5.68 14.49
C TRP A 54 0.93 -6.45 15.31
N ILE A 55 2.01 -6.89 14.66
CA ILE A 55 3.18 -7.50 15.29
C ILE A 55 4.39 -6.64 14.96
N ALA A 56 5.23 -6.42 15.98
CA ALA A 56 6.57 -5.92 15.83
C ALA A 56 7.58 -7.06 16.00
N THR A 57 8.53 -7.20 15.07
CA THR A 57 9.63 -8.18 15.15
C THR A 57 10.99 -7.50 15.17
N ASP A 58 11.96 -8.09 15.88
CA ASP A 58 13.37 -7.68 15.81
C ASP A 58 14.06 -8.20 14.53
N GLU A 59 15.37 -7.94 14.41
CA GLU A 59 16.21 -8.40 13.30
C GLU A 59 16.31 -9.93 13.17
N GLN A 60 16.01 -10.66 14.24
CA GLN A 60 16.01 -12.11 14.31
C GLN A 60 14.61 -12.71 14.05
N ASN A 61 13.65 -11.89 13.60
CA ASN A 61 12.24 -12.23 13.43
C ASN A 61 11.54 -12.69 14.72
N GLN A 62 12.07 -12.36 15.90
CA GLN A 62 11.36 -12.62 17.14
C GLN A 62 10.30 -11.56 17.35
N THR A 63 9.09 -11.99 17.70
CA THR A 63 7.99 -11.09 18.05
C THR A 63 8.29 -10.38 19.37
N ILE A 64 8.54 -9.08 19.27
CA ILE A 64 8.93 -8.19 20.37
C ILE A 64 7.83 -7.21 20.77
N GLY A 65 6.80 -7.03 19.94
CA GLY A 65 5.68 -6.13 20.24
C GLY A 65 4.37 -6.49 19.53
N THR A 66 3.24 -6.00 20.06
CA THR A 66 1.90 -6.18 19.47
C THR A 66 0.97 -5.02 19.79
N ALA A 67 -0.04 -4.82 18.95
CA ALA A 67 -1.15 -3.89 19.13
C ALA A 67 -2.45 -4.49 18.59
N ARG A 68 -3.58 -4.04 19.13
CA ARG A 68 -4.93 -4.39 18.66
C ARG A 68 -5.78 -3.14 18.50
N LEU A 69 -6.59 -3.08 17.44
CA LEU A 69 -7.63 -2.10 17.20
C LEU A 69 -8.96 -2.82 17.07
N LEU A 70 -9.91 -2.50 17.95
CA LEU A 70 -11.27 -3.01 17.94
C LEU A 70 -12.18 -2.23 16.96
N PRO A 71 -13.29 -2.82 16.48
CA PRO A 71 -14.23 -2.17 15.56
C PRO A 71 -14.87 -0.86 16.03
N GLU A 72 -14.89 -0.58 17.33
CA GLU A 72 -15.38 0.68 17.89
C GLU A 72 -14.28 1.75 18.01
N GLY A 73 -13.06 1.46 17.56
CA GLY A 73 -11.93 2.40 17.60
C GLY A 73 -11.09 2.33 18.87
N GLN A 74 -11.30 1.31 19.70
CA GLN A 74 -10.47 1.10 20.89
C GLN A 74 -9.12 0.47 20.50
N ILE A 75 -8.03 1.18 20.79
CA ILE A 75 -6.67 0.65 20.72
C ILE A 75 -6.34 0.00 22.06
N GLY A 76 -5.85 -1.24 22.02
CA GLY A 76 -5.57 -2.02 23.21
C GLY A 76 -4.59 -3.14 22.95
N ARG A 77 -4.36 -3.97 23.98
CA ARG A 77 -3.40 -5.08 23.96
C ARG A 77 -2.03 -4.66 23.41
N MET A 78 -1.63 -3.43 23.73
CA MET A 78 -0.32 -2.86 23.44
C MET A 78 0.70 -3.50 24.38
N ALA A 79 1.51 -4.42 23.85
CA ALA A 79 2.54 -5.11 24.62
C ALA A 79 3.87 -5.04 23.88
N VAL A 80 4.95 -4.75 24.63
CA VAL A 80 6.34 -4.75 24.14
C VAL A 80 7.20 -5.46 25.18
N LEU A 81 8.06 -6.38 24.73
CA LEU A 81 9.01 -7.08 25.61
C LEU A 81 9.88 -6.08 26.36
N GLN A 82 10.06 -6.29 27.66
CA GLN A 82 10.76 -5.39 28.57
C GLN A 82 12.13 -4.92 28.02
N GLU A 83 12.90 -5.85 27.44
CA GLU A 83 14.24 -5.64 26.90
C GLU A 83 14.29 -4.72 25.66
N THR A 84 13.14 -4.52 25.01
CA THR A 84 13.03 -3.71 23.77
C THR A 84 12.22 -2.42 23.99
N ARG A 85 11.86 -2.10 25.24
CA ARG A 85 11.17 -0.83 25.56
C ARG A 85 12.13 0.35 25.42
N GLY A 86 11.59 1.52 25.09
CA GLY A 86 12.38 2.74 24.90
C GLY A 86 13.12 2.83 23.55
N THR A 87 12.95 1.85 22.67
CA THR A 87 13.59 1.79 21.34
C THR A 87 12.71 2.33 20.21
N GLY A 88 11.45 2.66 20.50
CA GLY A 88 10.46 3.14 19.53
C GLY A 88 9.43 2.11 19.08
N VAL A 89 9.58 0.82 19.43
CA VAL A 89 8.65 -0.26 19.05
C VAL A 89 7.18 0.07 19.37
N GLY A 90 6.91 0.48 20.61
CA GLY A 90 5.55 0.82 21.03
C GLY A 90 4.98 2.01 20.26
N ALA A 91 5.79 3.02 19.96
CA ALA A 91 5.36 4.20 19.22
C ALA A 91 4.98 3.84 17.77
N ALA A 92 5.78 3.00 17.11
CA ALA A 92 5.49 2.54 15.75
C ALA A 92 4.23 1.66 15.68
N LEU A 93 3.99 0.81 16.70
CA LEU A 93 2.77 0.02 16.81
C LEU A 93 1.53 0.90 17.00
N LEU A 94 1.63 1.90 17.89
CA LEU A 94 0.55 2.87 18.13
C LEU A 94 0.26 3.67 16.86
N GLU A 95 1.30 4.19 16.20
CA GLU A 95 1.18 4.94 14.94
C GLU A 95 0.51 4.09 13.85
N ALA A 96 0.90 2.82 13.70
CA ALA A 96 0.30 1.91 12.74
C ALA A 96 -1.20 1.70 12.99
N ALA A 97 -1.61 1.50 14.26
CA ALA A 97 -3.01 1.32 14.62
C ALA A 97 -3.84 2.60 14.42
N VAL A 98 -3.30 3.76 14.80
CA VAL A 98 -3.95 5.07 14.62
C VAL A 98 -4.09 5.41 13.14
N ASN A 99 -3.05 5.21 12.34
CA ASN A 99 -3.09 5.49 10.90
C ASN A 99 -4.11 4.59 10.21
N TYR A 100 -4.18 3.32 10.61
CA TYR A 100 -5.19 2.41 10.07
C TYR A 100 -6.62 2.80 10.48
N ALA A 101 -6.83 3.29 11.71
CA ALA A 101 -8.12 3.86 12.11
C ALA A 101 -8.47 5.13 11.31
N ARG A 102 -7.49 5.99 10.98
CA ARG A 102 -7.71 7.12 10.07
C ARG A 102 -8.09 6.66 8.66
N GLU A 103 -7.43 5.62 8.15
CA GLU A 103 -7.74 5.01 6.84
C GLU A 103 -9.15 4.41 6.80
N LEU A 104 -9.62 3.87 7.94
CA LEU A 104 -10.99 3.38 8.11
C LEU A 104 -12.02 4.50 8.38
N GLY A 105 -11.59 5.77 8.46
CA GLY A 105 -12.49 6.91 8.61
C GLY A 105 -13.05 7.11 10.02
N TYR A 106 -12.42 6.56 11.06
CA TYR A 106 -12.86 6.82 12.43
C TYR A 106 -12.76 8.32 12.74
N PRO A 107 -13.72 8.93 13.45
CA PRO A 107 -13.62 10.33 13.87
C PRO A 107 -12.64 10.51 15.06
N SER A 108 -12.44 9.44 15.81
CA SER A 108 -11.51 9.36 16.92
C SER A 108 -11.15 7.91 17.21
N VAL A 109 -10.05 7.73 17.94
CA VAL A 109 -9.70 6.48 18.59
C VAL A 109 -9.54 6.72 20.08
N PHE A 110 -9.73 5.67 20.87
CA PHE A 110 -9.56 5.76 22.32
C PHE A 110 -8.82 4.55 22.85
N LEU A 111 -8.33 4.67 24.08
CA LEU A 111 -7.65 3.59 24.79
C LEU A 111 -7.81 3.78 26.30
N ASN A 112 -7.59 2.69 27.03
CA ASN A 112 -7.46 2.72 28.48
C ASN A 112 -5.97 2.65 28.78
N ALA A 113 -5.35 3.78 29.15
CA ALA A 113 -3.93 3.84 29.46
C ALA A 113 -3.70 3.46 30.92
N GLN A 114 -2.81 2.50 31.18
CA GLN A 114 -2.25 2.36 32.54
C GLN A 114 -1.60 3.69 32.96
N THR A 115 -1.79 4.12 34.20
CA THR A 115 -1.37 5.47 34.64
C THR A 115 0.10 5.78 34.37
N HIS A 116 0.99 4.80 34.47
CA HIS A 116 2.41 4.97 34.16
C HIS A 116 2.72 5.18 32.66
N ALA A 117 1.78 4.86 31.77
CA ALA A 117 1.91 4.94 30.32
C ALA A 117 1.22 6.17 29.72
N ILE A 118 0.57 7.00 30.54
CA ILE A 118 -0.12 8.23 30.10
C ILE A 118 0.81 9.09 29.23
N GLY A 119 2.02 9.40 29.74
CA GLY A 119 2.97 10.23 29.00
C GLY A 119 3.43 9.63 27.66
N PHE A 120 3.33 8.31 27.47
CA PHE A 120 3.58 7.67 26.18
C PHE A 120 2.45 7.96 25.19
N TYR A 121 1.20 7.82 25.61
CA TYR A 121 0.03 8.08 24.76
C TYR A 121 -0.19 9.58 24.50
N GLU A 122 0.15 10.45 25.45
CA GLU A 122 0.16 11.91 25.24
C GLU A 122 1.08 12.31 24.08
N ARG A 123 2.27 11.71 23.98
CA ARG A 123 3.17 11.92 22.84
C ARG A 123 2.60 11.39 21.52
N GLY A 124 1.71 10.39 21.58
CA GLY A 124 0.93 9.90 20.45
C GLY A 124 -0.26 10.80 20.07
N GLY A 125 -0.49 11.88 20.82
CA GLY A 125 -1.58 12.83 20.59
C GLY A 125 -2.91 12.43 21.23
N PHE A 126 -2.89 11.55 22.24
CA PHE A 126 -4.06 11.23 23.05
C PHE A 126 -4.16 12.18 24.24
N HIS A 127 -5.39 12.50 24.64
CA HIS A 127 -5.67 13.33 25.80
C HIS A 127 -6.52 12.57 26.82
N PRO A 128 -6.29 12.76 28.13
CA PRO A 128 -7.06 12.09 29.17
C PRO A 128 -8.52 12.57 29.19
N VAL A 129 -9.44 11.63 29.41
CA VAL A 129 -10.88 11.88 29.49
C VAL A 129 -11.45 11.16 30.72
N GLY A 130 -12.07 11.92 31.62
CA GLY A 130 -12.71 11.38 32.82
C GLY A 130 -11.74 11.10 33.97
N ASP A 131 -12.21 10.31 34.93
CA ASP A 131 -11.48 9.95 36.15
C ASP A 131 -10.72 8.62 36.01
N GLU A 132 -9.71 8.42 36.86
CA GLU A 132 -8.98 7.16 36.97
C GLU A 132 -9.90 6.03 37.46
N PHE A 133 -9.77 4.85 36.87
CA PHE A 133 -10.52 3.65 37.23
C PHE A 133 -9.62 2.41 37.28
N MET A 134 -10.09 1.35 37.94
CA MET A 134 -9.35 0.09 38.06
C MET A 134 -9.79 -0.90 36.99
N GLU A 135 -8.83 -1.47 36.27
CA GLU A 135 -9.04 -2.55 35.29
C GLU A 135 -7.97 -3.62 35.53
N ALA A 136 -8.37 -4.89 35.72
CA ALA A 136 -7.49 -5.99 36.09
C ALA A 136 -6.54 -5.72 37.29
N GLY A 137 -7.01 -4.93 38.27
CA GLY A 137 -6.21 -4.56 39.44
C GLY A 137 -5.13 -3.50 39.17
N ILE A 138 -5.13 -2.88 37.99
CA ILE A 138 -4.19 -1.83 37.59
C ILE A 138 -4.96 -0.51 37.40
N PRO A 139 -4.45 0.63 37.90
CA PRO A 139 -5.06 1.93 37.66
C PRO A 139 -4.90 2.36 36.20
N HIS A 140 -6.02 2.73 35.59
CA HIS A 140 -6.13 3.16 34.21
C HIS A 140 -6.83 4.52 34.10
N LEU A 141 -6.51 5.24 33.04
CA LEU A 141 -7.17 6.47 32.65
C LEU A 141 -7.58 6.34 31.18
N ARG A 142 -8.84 6.66 30.88
CA ARG A 142 -9.31 6.68 29.50
C ARG A 142 -8.64 7.84 28.78
N MET A 143 -8.15 7.60 27.57
CA MET A 143 -7.55 8.63 26.73
C MET A 143 -8.10 8.54 25.30
N GLU A 144 -8.29 9.69 24.68
CA GLU A 144 -8.88 9.80 23.34
C GLU A 144 -8.03 10.68 22.43
N GLN A 145 -8.01 10.33 21.15
CA GLN A 145 -7.41 11.14 20.10
C GLN A 145 -8.47 11.37 19.03
N HIS A 146 -8.90 12.63 18.87
CA HIS A 146 -9.79 13.05 17.80
C HIS A 146 -9.00 13.34 16.54
N PHE A 147 -9.53 12.92 15.41
CA PHE A 147 -8.97 13.24 14.11
C PHE A 147 -9.61 14.53 13.61
N GLN A 148 -8.79 15.42 13.08
CA GLN A 148 -9.19 16.71 12.55
C GLN A 148 -8.97 16.70 11.04
N ASP A 149 -9.81 17.45 10.31
CA ASP A 149 -9.56 17.73 8.91
C ASP A 149 -8.37 18.70 8.72
N ALA A 150 -7.97 18.93 7.47
CA ALA A 150 -6.86 19.83 7.13
C ALA A 150 -7.10 21.30 7.55
N ALA A 151 -8.34 21.67 7.92
CA ALA A 151 -8.71 22.99 8.40
C ALA A 151 -8.79 23.07 9.94
N GLY A 152 -8.49 21.98 10.65
CA GLY A 152 -8.52 21.91 12.12
C GLY A 152 -9.93 21.73 12.70
N ASN A 153 -10.93 21.42 11.88
CA ASN A 153 -12.27 21.11 12.37
C ASN A 153 -12.32 19.66 12.85
N PRO A 154 -13.07 19.36 13.92
CA PRO A 154 -13.35 17.97 14.30
C PRO A 154 -14.01 17.26 13.13
N LEU A 155 -13.51 16.07 12.76
CA LEU A 155 -14.25 15.22 11.81
C LEU A 155 -15.64 14.97 12.41
N PRO A 156 -16.72 15.18 11.65
CA PRO A 156 -18.07 15.01 12.17
C PRO A 156 -18.21 13.60 12.73
N HIS A 157 -18.90 13.48 13.87
CA HIS A 157 -19.25 12.21 14.50
C HIS A 157 -20.17 11.43 13.55
N GLN A 158 -19.59 10.76 12.56
CA GLN A 158 -20.31 9.75 11.82
C GLN A 158 -20.45 8.56 12.76
N VAL A 159 -21.68 8.34 13.21
CA VAL A 159 -22.11 7.02 13.63
C VAL A 159 -21.96 6.12 12.40
N LEU A 160 -20.77 5.57 12.18
CA LEU A 160 -20.58 4.44 11.30
C LEU A 160 -21.06 3.22 12.05
N GLY A 161 -22.39 3.02 12.00
CA GLY A 161 -22.86 1.69 11.69
C GLY A 161 -22.38 1.39 10.29
N ALA A 162 -21.14 0.91 10.17
CA ALA A 162 -20.79 0.08 9.03
C ALA A 162 -21.82 -1.06 9.05
N SER A 163 -22.63 -1.15 8.00
CA SER A 163 -23.44 -2.35 7.78
C SER A 163 -22.48 -3.52 7.68
N ASP A 164 -22.42 -4.31 8.76
CA ASP A 164 -21.62 -5.52 8.90
C ASP A 164 -21.76 -6.40 7.65
N GLY A 165 -20.63 -6.63 6.95
CA GLY A 165 -20.47 -7.71 5.97
C GLY A 165 -20.79 -7.41 4.49
N LEU A 166 -20.82 -6.15 4.04
CA LEU A 166 -20.82 -5.84 2.60
C LEU A 166 -19.52 -6.32 1.92
N THR A 167 -19.66 -7.12 0.88
CA THR A 167 -18.55 -7.57 0.02
C THR A 167 -18.46 -6.69 -1.22
N LEU A 168 -17.32 -6.02 -1.41
CA LEU A 168 -17.00 -5.23 -2.60
C LEU A 168 -16.09 -6.01 -3.54
N ARG A 169 -16.43 -6.06 -4.82
CA ARG A 169 -15.62 -6.74 -5.85
C ARG A 169 -15.26 -5.78 -6.97
N ASN A 170 -13.96 -5.73 -7.30
CA ASN A 170 -13.45 -5.08 -8.49
C ASN A 170 -13.66 -6.00 -9.71
N CYS A 171 -14.14 -5.42 -10.80
CA CYS A 171 -14.35 -6.10 -12.07
C CYS A 171 -13.72 -5.29 -13.19
N ASP A 172 -12.40 -5.43 -13.37
CA ASP A 172 -11.73 -4.93 -14.56
C ASP A 172 -12.12 -5.81 -15.76
N THR A 173 -12.63 -5.19 -16.82
CA THR A 173 -13.09 -5.86 -18.03
C THR A 173 -12.00 -6.67 -18.73
N ARG A 174 -10.73 -6.48 -18.35
CA ARG A 174 -9.55 -7.20 -18.86
C ARG A 174 -9.00 -8.27 -17.93
N GLU A 175 -9.43 -8.29 -16.66
CA GLU A 175 -8.83 -9.16 -15.62
C GLU A 175 -9.82 -10.19 -15.03
N VAL A 176 -11.13 -10.02 -15.23
CA VAL A 176 -12.16 -10.98 -14.81
C VAL A 176 -13.00 -11.48 -15.98
N ASP A 177 -13.69 -12.60 -15.76
CA ASP A 177 -14.75 -13.09 -16.65
C ASP A 177 -15.91 -12.07 -16.70
N TRP A 178 -15.79 -11.16 -17.66
CA TRP A 178 -16.76 -10.09 -17.90
C TRP A 178 -18.15 -10.63 -18.26
N GLU A 179 -18.27 -11.87 -18.73
CA GLU A 179 -19.57 -12.44 -19.06
C GLU A 179 -20.46 -12.57 -17.83
N GLN A 180 -19.89 -12.98 -16.70
CA GLN A 180 -20.61 -13.13 -15.44
C GLN A 180 -20.76 -11.81 -14.68
N ALA A 181 -19.67 -11.04 -14.55
CA ALA A 181 -19.70 -9.74 -13.86
C ALA A 181 -20.55 -8.70 -14.61
N GLY A 182 -20.47 -8.68 -15.94
CA GLY A 182 -21.25 -7.79 -16.79
C GLY A 182 -22.75 -8.07 -16.69
N LYS A 183 -23.19 -9.33 -16.53
CA LYS A 183 -24.62 -9.67 -16.31
C LYS A 183 -25.15 -9.01 -15.03
N ILE A 184 -24.39 -9.08 -13.94
CA ILE A 184 -24.75 -8.47 -12.65
C ILE A 184 -24.83 -6.94 -12.80
N ILE A 185 -23.78 -6.32 -13.34
CA ILE A 185 -23.70 -4.86 -13.51
C ILE A 185 -24.82 -4.34 -14.42
N ARG A 186 -25.10 -5.01 -15.54
CA ARG A 186 -26.22 -4.65 -16.44
C ARG A 186 -27.57 -4.74 -15.74
N THR A 187 -27.77 -5.74 -14.88
CA THR A 187 -29.03 -5.91 -14.13
C THR A 187 -29.26 -4.72 -13.19
N ILE A 188 -28.24 -4.31 -12.43
CA ILE A 188 -28.33 -3.15 -11.53
C ILE A 188 -28.57 -1.87 -12.33
N ARG A 189 -27.79 -1.66 -13.41
CA ARG A 189 -27.95 -0.47 -14.27
C ARG A 189 -29.33 -0.42 -14.89
N GLN A 190 -29.86 -1.53 -15.37
CA GLN A 190 -31.20 -1.60 -15.96
C GLN A 190 -32.27 -1.22 -14.94
N GLN A 191 -32.18 -1.74 -13.72
CA GLN A 191 -33.16 -1.47 -12.67
C GLN A 191 -33.09 -0.01 -12.20
N VAL A 192 -31.90 0.48 -11.86
CA VAL A 192 -31.76 1.84 -11.31
C VAL A 192 -31.72 2.89 -12.42
N LEU A 193 -30.77 2.81 -13.35
CA LEU A 193 -30.58 3.85 -14.37
C LEU A 193 -31.66 3.81 -15.45
N GLY A 194 -32.06 2.62 -15.89
CA GLY A 194 -33.08 2.44 -16.92
C GLY A 194 -34.50 2.61 -16.43
N VAL A 195 -34.93 1.80 -15.46
CA VAL A 195 -36.33 1.76 -15.00
C VAL A 195 -36.65 2.91 -14.05
N GLU A 196 -35.87 3.08 -12.97
CA GLU A 196 -36.18 4.11 -11.97
C GLU A 196 -35.87 5.53 -12.46
N LEU A 197 -34.71 5.72 -13.08
CA LEU A 197 -34.27 7.05 -13.51
C LEU A 197 -34.65 7.41 -14.96
N GLY A 198 -35.10 6.44 -15.77
CA GLY A 198 -35.53 6.69 -17.15
C GLY A 198 -34.41 7.12 -18.09
N LEU A 199 -33.15 6.75 -17.80
CA LEU A 199 -31.99 7.13 -18.61
C LEU A 199 -31.87 6.27 -19.88
N ASP A 200 -31.17 6.82 -20.86
CA ASP A 200 -30.96 6.21 -22.17
C ASP A 200 -30.22 4.84 -22.09
N PRO A 201 -30.54 3.86 -22.95
CA PRO A 201 -29.88 2.54 -22.97
C PRO A 201 -28.35 2.54 -23.02
N SER A 202 -27.72 3.61 -23.53
CA SER A 202 -26.26 3.80 -23.48
C SER A 202 -25.68 3.74 -22.06
N HIS A 203 -26.47 4.06 -21.04
CA HIS A 203 -26.08 4.01 -19.63
C HIS A 203 -26.08 2.58 -19.08
N ILE A 204 -26.75 1.66 -19.77
CA ILE A 204 -26.86 0.23 -19.42
C ILE A 204 -25.82 -0.59 -20.18
N SER A 205 -25.60 -0.26 -21.46
CA SER A 205 -24.72 -1.00 -22.38
C SER A 205 -23.25 -1.05 -21.95
N ASP A 206 -22.52 -2.04 -22.47
CA ASP A 206 -21.09 -2.25 -22.23
C ASP A 206 -20.18 -1.52 -23.25
N GLU A 207 -20.74 -0.81 -24.25
CA GLU A 207 -19.97 -0.23 -25.37
C GLU A 207 -18.84 0.71 -24.91
N GLN A 208 -18.96 1.29 -23.72
CA GLN A 208 -18.00 2.23 -23.13
C GLN A 208 -17.18 1.63 -21.97
N ASP A 209 -17.23 0.31 -21.78
CA ASP A 209 -16.66 -0.37 -20.61
C ASP A 209 -15.29 -1.05 -20.90
N GLU A 210 -14.88 -1.19 -22.16
CA GLU A 210 -13.60 -1.83 -22.57
C GLU A 210 -12.33 -1.14 -22.02
N LYS A 211 -12.46 0.11 -21.56
CA LYS A 211 -11.39 0.93 -20.96
C LYS A 211 -11.80 1.53 -19.62
N ALA A 212 -12.72 0.89 -18.91
CA ALA A 212 -13.22 1.38 -17.64
C ALA A 212 -13.07 0.32 -16.54
N LEU A 213 -12.96 0.83 -15.32
CA LEU A 213 -12.93 0.05 -14.09
C LEU A 213 -14.33 -0.02 -13.52
N HIS A 214 -14.72 -1.20 -13.02
CA HIS A 214 -16.03 -1.42 -12.44
C HIS A 214 -15.94 -1.99 -11.04
N TRP A 215 -16.89 -1.62 -10.20
CA TRP A 215 -17.10 -2.26 -8.91
C TRP A 215 -18.57 -2.59 -8.74
N HIS A 216 -18.83 -3.68 -8.03
CA HIS A 216 -20.16 -3.96 -7.49
C HIS A 216 -20.06 -4.34 -6.00
N ALA A 217 -21.12 -4.01 -5.28
CA ALA A 217 -21.30 -4.32 -3.87
C ALA A 217 -22.35 -5.43 -3.74
N SER A 218 -22.11 -6.37 -2.82
CA SER A 218 -23.06 -7.40 -2.42
C SER A 218 -23.20 -7.43 -0.91
N ALA A 219 -24.41 -7.65 -0.41
CA ALA A 219 -24.71 -7.88 1.00
C ALA A 219 -24.17 -9.26 1.48
N PRO A 220 -24.07 -9.49 2.80
CA PRO A 220 -23.53 -10.74 3.36
C PRO A 220 -24.27 -12.00 2.90
N ASP A 221 -25.56 -11.86 2.60
CA ASP A 221 -26.43 -12.92 2.09
C ASP A 221 -26.27 -13.17 0.57
N GLY A 222 -25.34 -12.46 -0.06
CA GLY A 222 -25.04 -12.57 -1.49
C GLY A 222 -25.95 -11.73 -2.38
N GLN A 223 -26.90 -10.96 -1.83
CA GLN A 223 -27.72 -10.06 -2.63
C GLN A 223 -26.88 -8.92 -3.20
N ILE A 224 -27.05 -8.64 -4.48
CA ILE A 224 -26.38 -7.53 -5.15
C ILE A 224 -26.99 -6.21 -4.65
N ALA A 225 -26.14 -5.25 -4.27
CA ALA A 225 -26.57 -3.99 -3.65
C ALA A 225 -26.36 -2.77 -4.55
N GLY A 226 -25.29 -2.73 -5.35
CA GLY A 226 -25.02 -1.59 -6.22
C GLY A 226 -23.77 -1.76 -7.09
N CYS A 227 -23.53 -0.81 -7.99
CA CYS A 227 -22.33 -0.75 -8.84
C CYS A 227 -21.88 0.68 -9.14
N ILE A 228 -20.63 0.81 -9.58
CA ILE A 228 -20.04 2.06 -10.07
C ILE A 228 -19.05 1.77 -11.21
N ARG A 229 -18.88 2.74 -12.11
CA ARG A 229 -17.86 2.75 -13.16
C ARG A 229 -16.93 3.95 -12.98
N MET A 230 -15.65 3.77 -13.25
CA MET A 230 -14.68 4.87 -13.41
C MET A 230 -13.87 4.66 -14.69
N SER A 231 -13.71 5.68 -15.53
CA SER A 231 -12.77 5.61 -16.65
C SER A 231 -11.32 5.62 -16.14
N ILE A 232 -10.37 5.21 -16.99
CA ILE A 232 -8.94 5.28 -16.65
C ILE A 232 -8.44 6.73 -16.46
N GLU A 233 -9.13 7.72 -17.02
CA GLU A 233 -8.86 9.15 -16.83
C GLU A 233 -9.48 9.72 -15.53
N GLY A 234 -10.17 8.90 -14.74
CA GLY A 234 -10.76 9.33 -13.47
C GLY A 234 -12.17 9.91 -13.58
N GLU A 235 -12.92 9.58 -14.62
CA GLU A 235 -14.34 9.96 -14.72
C GLU A 235 -15.25 8.89 -14.11
N ILE A 236 -15.84 9.19 -12.95
CA ILE A 236 -16.88 8.37 -12.34
C ILE A 236 -18.19 8.54 -13.10
N SER A 237 -18.87 7.42 -13.31
CA SER A 237 -20.17 7.35 -13.99
C SER A 237 -20.92 6.09 -13.56
N ARG A 238 -22.21 6.00 -13.93
CA ARG A 238 -23.04 4.80 -13.74
C ARG A 238 -23.04 4.26 -12.30
N LEU A 239 -22.96 5.16 -11.31
CA LEU A 239 -23.19 4.82 -9.92
C LEU A 239 -24.69 4.48 -9.75
N ALA A 240 -24.97 3.28 -9.28
CA ALA A 240 -26.32 2.77 -9.11
C ALA A 240 -26.41 1.93 -7.84
N VAL A 241 -27.33 2.27 -6.95
CA VAL A 241 -27.61 1.53 -5.71
C VAL A 241 -29.08 1.19 -5.69
N LEU A 242 -29.39 -0.09 -5.48
CA LEU A 242 -30.77 -0.57 -5.38
C LEU A 242 -31.45 0.03 -4.17
N GLU A 243 -32.75 0.32 -4.30
CA GLU A 243 -33.54 1.01 -3.27
C GLU A 243 -33.39 0.40 -1.87
N ALA A 244 -33.44 -0.94 -1.78
CA ALA A 244 -33.33 -1.68 -0.52
C ALA A 244 -32.01 -1.50 0.22
N PHE A 245 -30.96 -0.98 -0.44
CA PHE A 245 -29.62 -0.78 0.11
C PHE A 245 -29.19 0.68 0.18
N ARG A 246 -30.10 1.62 -0.13
CA ARG A 246 -29.85 3.06 0.03
C ARG A 246 -29.76 3.41 1.51
N HIS A 247 -29.03 4.47 1.83
CA HIS A 247 -28.78 4.94 3.19
C HIS A 247 -28.05 3.93 4.10
N GLN A 248 -27.48 2.86 3.53
CA GLN A 248 -26.65 1.86 4.23
C GLN A 248 -25.16 1.98 3.87
N GLY A 249 -24.72 3.16 3.40
CA GLY A 249 -23.32 3.40 3.04
C GLY A 249 -22.82 2.75 1.75
N VAL A 250 -23.62 1.93 1.05
CA VAL A 250 -23.21 1.25 -0.19
C VAL A 250 -22.68 2.22 -1.26
N GLY A 251 -23.35 3.35 -1.45
CA GLY A 251 -22.92 4.39 -2.38
C GLY A 251 -21.56 5.00 -2.00
N HIS A 252 -21.38 5.30 -0.71
CA HIS A 252 -20.11 5.80 -0.17
C HIS A 252 -18.98 4.82 -0.41
N SER A 253 -19.16 3.55 -0.03
CA SER A 253 -18.11 2.55 -0.16
C SER A 253 -17.73 2.28 -1.62
N LEU A 254 -18.69 2.32 -2.56
CA LEU A 254 -18.40 2.20 -3.99
C LEU A 254 -17.55 3.37 -4.50
N VAL A 255 -17.89 4.60 -4.13
CA VAL A 255 -17.12 5.79 -4.52
C VAL A 255 -15.73 5.81 -3.88
N GLU A 256 -15.61 5.42 -2.62
CA GLU A 256 -14.32 5.32 -1.93
C GLU A 256 -13.36 4.32 -2.60
N GLN A 257 -13.87 3.18 -3.09
CA GLN A 257 -13.03 2.24 -3.85
C GLN A 257 -12.52 2.86 -5.15
N ALA A 258 -13.37 3.61 -5.86
CA ALA A 258 -12.96 4.33 -7.06
C ALA A 258 -11.89 5.39 -6.75
N LEU A 259 -12.09 6.17 -5.68
CA LEU A 259 -11.12 7.17 -5.21
C LEU A 259 -9.78 6.53 -4.77
N ASN A 260 -9.83 5.41 -4.05
CA ASN A 260 -8.64 4.66 -3.64
C ASN A 260 -7.85 4.16 -4.85
N LYS A 261 -8.55 3.62 -5.86
CA LYS A 261 -7.91 3.16 -7.10
C LYS A 261 -7.34 4.34 -7.90
N ALA A 262 -8.04 5.48 -7.97
CA ALA A 262 -7.52 6.70 -8.60
C ALA A 262 -6.28 7.27 -7.91
N ARG A 263 -6.25 7.26 -6.57
CA ARG A 263 -5.05 7.62 -5.78
C ARG A 263 -3.88 6.69 -6.09
N ARG A 264 -4.12 5.38 -6.19
CA ARG A 264 -3.09 4.38 -6.57
C ARG A 264 -2.60 4.57 -8.01
N PHE A 265 -3.46 4.95 -8.94
CA PHE A 265 -3.08 5.28 -10.32
C PHE A 265 -2.40 6.65 -10.47
N GLY A 266 -2.25 7.42 -9.38
CA GLY A 266 -1.65 8.75 -9.43
C GLY A 266 -2.47 9.75 -10.24
N LEU A 267 -3.78 9.52 -10.40
CA LEU A 267 -4.65 10.52 -11.02
C LEU A 267 -4.63 11.77 -10.14
N PRO A 268 -4.55 12.99 -10.72
CA PRO A 268 -4.51 14.23 -9.93
C PRO A 268 -5.89 14.57 -9.35
N SER A 269 -6.95 14.15 -10.05
CA SER A 269 -8.32 14.33 -9.59
C SER A 269 -9.24 13.28 -10.19
N VAL A 270 -10.33 13.01 -9.49
CA VAL A 270 -11.48 12.26 -10.00
C VAL A 270 -12.63 13.24 -10.21
N GLN A 271 -13.39 13.03 -11.28
CA GLN A 271 -14.54 13.88 -11.61
C GLN A 271 -15.79 13.04 -11.86
N VAL A 272 -16.94 13.64 -11.60
CA VAL A 272 -18.25 13.05 -11.87
C VAL A 272 -19.20 14.16 -12.32
N THR A 273 -20.08 13.87 -13.26
CA THR A 273 -21.23 14.73 -13.55
C THR A 273 -22.47 14.08 -12.94
N SER A 274 -23.16 14.80 -12.07
CA SER A 274 -24.29 14.27 -11.30
C SER A 274 -25.41 15.28 -11.16
N ASP A 275 -26.61 14.79 -10.88
CA ASP A 275 -27.75 15.58 -10.44
C ASP A 275 -27.36 16.45 -9.24
N VAL A 276 -27.74 17.73 -9.27
CA VAL A 276 -27.51 18.70 -8.18
C VAL A 276 -28.17 18.24 -6.89
N ALA A 277 -29.26 17.47 -6.96
CA ALA A 277 -29.90 16.87 -5.78
C ALA A 277 -28.97 15.92 -4.99
N LEU A 278 -27.90 15.40 -5.61
CA LEU A 278 -26.90 14.55 -4.96
C LEU A 278 -25.66 15.33 -4.49
N GLN A 279 -25.68 16.67 -4.51
CA GLN A 279 -24.56 17.49 -4.10
C GLN A 279 -24.04 17.14 -2.70
N ASP A 280 -24.92 17.00 -1.71
CA ASP A 280 -24.53 16.69 -0.33
C ASP A 280 -23.84 15.33 -0.22
N PHE A 281 -24.27 14.35 -1.02
CA PHE A 281 -23.62 13.03 -1.10
C PHE A 281 -22.19 13.16 -1.63
N TRP A 282 -21.98 13.89 -2.73
CA TRP A 282 -20.64 14.08 -3.30
C TRP A 282 -19.73 14.90 -2.39
N ILE A 283 -20.26 15.97 -1.77
CA ILE A 283 -19.51 16.78 -0.80
C ILE A 283 -19.10 15.94 0.41
N SER A 284 -19.98 15.05 0.91
CA SER A 284 -19.64 14.15 2.02
C SER A 284 -18.48 13.19 1.71
N LEU A 285 -18.22 12.93 0.43
CA LEU A 285 -17.12 12.11 -0.07
C LEU A 285 -15.89 12.92 -0.47
N GLY A 286 -15.85 14.22 -0.18
CA GLY A 286 -14.70 15.10 -0.46
C GLY A 286 -14.70 15.71 -1.86
N PHE A 287 -15.78 15.62 -2.63
CA PHE A 287 -15.90 16.31 -3.90
C PHE A 287 -16.31 17.78 -3.72
N THR A 288 -15.90 18.62 -4.67
CA THR A 288 -16.26 20.03 -4.75
C THR A 288 -16.97 20.31 -6.07
N GLY A 289 -18.01 21.14 -6.04
CA GLY A 289 -18.73 21.55 -7.26
C GLY A 289 -17.82 22.34 -8.20
N ALA A 290 -17.81 21.97 -9.48
CA ALA A 290 -17.02 22.58 -10.54
C ALA A 290 -17.95 23.06 -11.67
N GLY A 291 -17.81 24.32 -12.08
CA GLY A 291 -18.65 24.92 -13.11
C GLY A 291 -20.08 25.23 -12.66
N ALA A 292 -20.87 25.84 -13.56
CA ALA A 292 -22.26 26.17 -13.32
C ALA A 292 -23.17 24.95 -13.62
N PRO A 293 -24.31 24.80 -12.90
CA PRO A 293 -25.30 23.78 -13.23
C PRO A 293 -25.82 23.92 -14.67
N ALA A 294 -26.09 22.78 -15.30
CA ALA A 294 -26.65 22.68 -16.65
C ALA A 294 -27.85 21.73 -16.65
N VAL A 295 -28.73 21.85 -17.64
CA VAL A 295 -29.85 20.91 -17.79
C VAL A 295 -29.46 19.78 -18.75
N ALA A 296 -29.47 18.55 -18.25
CA ALA A 296 -29.25 17.34 -19.03
C ALA A 296 -30.36 16.32 -18.74
N ALA A 297 -30.96 15.75 -19.79
CA ALA A 297 -32.06 14.78 -19.68
C ALA A 297 -33.21 15.22 -18.74
N GLY A 298 -33.55 16.52 -18.74
CA GLY A 298 -34.61 17.08 -17.91
C GLY A 298 -34.26 17.27 -16.43
N ARG A 299 -32.99 17.07 -16.06
CA ARG A 299 -32.49 17.24 -14.69
C ARG A 299 -31.41 18.30 -14.64
N GLU A 300 -31.31 18.98 -13.52
CA GLU A 300 -30.23 19.92 -13.25
C GLU A 300 -29.00 19.13 -12.79
N VAL A 301 -27.92 19.19 -13.56
CA VAL A 301 -26.68 18.47 -13.30
C VAL A 301 -25.51 19.43 -13.13
N GLN A 302 -24.54 19.04 -12.32
CA GLN A 302 -23.29 19.77 -12.13
C GLN A 302 -22.12 18.79 -12.14
N GLN A 303 -20.95 19.30 -12.56
CA GLN A 303 -19.70 18.55 -12.42
C GLN A 303 -19.19 18.70 -10.98
N PHE A 304 -18.72 17.59 -10.41
CA PHE A 304 -18.05 17.54 -9.13
C PHE A 304 -16.64 17.00 -9.32
N ARG A 305 -15.67 17.56 -8.60
CA ARG A 305 -14.27 17.14 -8.65
C ARG A 305 -13.73 16.87 -7.26
N HIS A 306 -13.10 15.71 -7.10
CA HIS A 306 -12.33 15.33 -5.92
C HIS A 306 -10.85 15.38 -6.27
N GLN A 307 -10.07 16.19 -5.56
CA GLN A 307 -8.61 16.16 -5.68
C GLN A 307 -8.11 14.91 -4.98
N THR A 308 -7.46 14.02 -5.71
CA THR A 308 -6.87 12.79 -5.15
C THR A 308 -5.50 13.07 -4.53
N GLU A 309 -4.96 14.26 -4.77
CA GLU A 309 -3.80 14.79 -4.06
C GLU A 309 -4.22 15.34 -2.69
N ILE A 310 -3.69 14.73 -1.63
CA ILE A 310 -3.80 15.24 -0.27
C ILE A 310 -2.93 16.51 -0.17
N GLU A 311 -3.44 17.62 0.36
CA GLU A 311 -2.65 18.86 0.55
C GLU A 311 -1.40 18.63 1.42
N ASN A 312 -1.44 17.64 2.29
CA ASN A 312 -0.28 17.16 3.04
C ASN A 312 0.72 16.37 2.19
N ILE A 313 0.30 15.73 1.09
CA ILE A 313 1.21 15.22 0.04
C ILE A 313 1.70 16.37 -0.85
N ALA A 314 0.94 17.44 -1.05
CA ALA A 314 1.43 18.66 -1.72
C ALA A 314 2.40 19.47 -0.85
N GLN A 315 2.22 19.47 0.49
CA GLN A 315 3.13 20.03 1.48
C GLN A 315 4.30 19.08 1.79
N LEU A 316 4.13 17.76 1.78
CA LEU A 316 5.24 16.79 1.75
C LEU A 316 5.94 16.81 0.40
N ARG A 317 5.29 17.16 -0.71
CA ARG A 317 5.93 17.45 -2.02
C ARG A 317 6.58 18.83 -2.02
N LYS A 318 6.13 19.81 -1.22
CA LYS A 318 6.78 21.12 -1.00
C LYS A 318 7.87 21.10 0.09
N ALA A 319 7.82 20.14 1.01
CA ALA A 319 8.81 19.91 2.05
C ALA A 319 9.83 18.85 1.60
N LYS A 320 9.43 17.86 0.80
CA LYS A 320 10.31 17.00 -0.03
C LYS A 320 10.59 17.58 -1.43
N SER A 321 10.10 18.78 -1.79
CA SER A 321 10.80 19.61 -2.78
C SER A 321 12.06 20.22 -2.18
N GLY A 322 12.34 19.92 -0.91
CA GLY A 322 13.67 19.90 -0.34
C GLY A 322 14.49 18.64 -0.66
N LEU A 323 14.07 17.77 -1.60
CA LEU A 323 15.04 16.99 -2.36
C LEU A 323 15.81 17.98 -3.23
N SER A 324 16.82 18.57 -2.60
CA SER A 324 18.04 19.06 -3.24
C SER A 324 18.70 17.87 -3.95
N GLY A 325 18.04 17.37 -4.99
CA GLY A 325 18.58 16.38 -5.91
C GLY A 325 18.81 17.08 -7.23
N THR A 326 19.98 16.86 -7.82
CA THR A 326 20.26 17.34 -9.15
C THR A 326 19.43 16.51 -10.13
N ALA A 327 18.78 17.18 -11.10
CA ALA A 327 18.14 16.47 -12.20
C ALA A 327 19.21 15.64 -12.93
N TYR A 328 18.89 14.39 -13.22
CA TYR A 328 19.81 13.52 -13.96
C TYR A 328 19.93 14.04 -15.39
N ASP A 329 21.15 14.35 -15.84
CA ASP A 329 21.39 15.10 -17.08
C ASP A 329 21.67 14.21 -18.32
N GLY A 330 21.60 12.88 -18.16
CA GLY A 330 21.71 11.90 -19.25
C GLY A 330 23.06 11.87 -19.97
N LYS A 331 24.08 12.64 -19.53
CA LYS A 331 25.40 12.65 -20.15
C LYS A 331 26.22 11.45 -19.67
N ALA A 332 26.62 10.59 -20.59
CA ALA A 332 27.37 9.37 -20.26
C ALA A 332 28.69 9.67 -19.48
N ASN A 333 28.87 8.96 -18.36
CA ASN A 333 30.06 8.93 -17.48
C ASN A 333 30.26 10.18 -16.59
N ARG A 334 29.21 10.65 -15.92
CA ARG A 334 29.30 11.73 -14.93
C ARG A 334 29.43 11.23 -13.49
N TYR A 335 28.86 10.07 -13.15
CA TYR A 335 28.75 9.62 -11.75
C TYR A 335 29.55 8.35 -11.47
N LEU A 336 30.26 8.34 -10.33
CA LEU A 336 31.15 7.26 -9.90
C LEU A 336 30.52 6.44 -8.77
N LEU A 337 30.33 5.14 -9.03
CA LEU A 337 29.80 4.17 -8.07
C LEU A 337 30.71 4.06 -6.84
N GLY A 338 30.14 4.28 -5.66
CA GLY A 338 30.85 4.27 -4.37
C GLY A 338 31.50 5.61 -3.98
N GLU A 339 31.50 6.61 -4.87
CA GLU A 339 32.09 7.92 -4.62
C GLU A 339 31.02 9.01 -4.54
N ASP A 340 30.11 9.08 -5.51
CA ASP A 340 29.09 10.11 -5.59
C ASP A 340 27.87 9.79 -4.73
N SER A 341 27.68 10.55 -3.65
CA SER A 341 26.52 10.45 -2.75
C SER A 341 25.34 11.34 -3.14
N GLN A 342 25.35 11.85 -4.37
CA GLN A 342 24.34 12.78 -4.86
C GLN A 342 23.02 12.02 -5.05
N PHE A 343 21.92 12.62 -4.58
CA PHE A 343 20.59 12.10 -4.82
C PHE A 343 20.11 12.60 -6.19
N LEU A 344 19.90 11.69 -7.13
CA LEU A 344 19.53 12.00 -8.52
C LEU A 344 18.06 11.67 -8.72
N LEU A 345 17.28 12.65 -9.15
CA LEU A 345 15.87 12.44 -9.46
C LEU A 345 15.73 11.89 -10.88
N LEU A 346 15.00 10.79 -11.02
CA LEU A 346 14.69 10.14 -12.30
C LEU A 346 13.21 10.32 -12.59
N ARG A 347 12.87 10.92 -13.73
CA ARG A 347 11.50 11.39 -14.03
C ARG A 347 10.92 10.84 -15.33
N ASN A 348 11.72 10.12 -16.10
CA ASN A 348 11.30 9.54 -17.36
C ASN A 348 12.06 8.23 -17.65
N GLU A 349 11.61 7.51 -18.66
CA GLU A 349 12.20 6.22 -19.09
C GLU A 349 13.71 6.32 -19.38
N GLU A 350 14.12 7.40 -20.05
CA GLU A 350 15.51 7.63 -20.47
C GLU A 350 16.43 7.89 -19.26
N ASP A 351 15.98 8.63 -18.24
CA ASP A 351 16.71 8.84 -16.99
C ASP A 351 17.01 7.51 -16.30
N PHE A 352 16.00 6.65 -16.18
CA PHE A 352 16.14 5.32 -15.57
C PHE A 352 17.08 4.43 -16.39
N LEU A 353 16.88 4.36 -17.70
CA LEU A 353 17.73 3.56 -18.58
C LEU A 353 19.20 3.99 -18.47
N ASN A 354 19.47 5.29 -18.56
CA ASN A 354 20.82 5.83 -18.47
C ASN A 354 21.45 5.59 -17.10
N ALA A 355 20.72 5.82 -16.00
CA ALA A 355 21.21 5.55 -14.65
C ALA A 355 21.51 4.05 -14.44
N ILE A 356 20.64 3.16 -14.91
CA ILE A 356 20.85 1.71 -14.85
C ILE A 356 22.12 1.34 -15.61
N LEU A 357 22.28 1.79 -16.86
CA LEU A 357 23.46 1.47 -17.68
C LEU A 357 24.75 2.04 -17.08
N GLU A 358 24.73 3.29 -16.62
CA GLU A 358 25.90 3.96 -16.04
C GLU A 358 26.34 3.31 -14.72
N MET A 359 25.39 2.97 -13.85
CA MET A 359 25.68 2.36 -12.56
C MET A 359 26.13 0.91 -12.71
N THR A 360 25.40 0.10 -13.50
CA THR A 360 25.71 -1.32 -13.67
C THR A 360 27.03 -1.55 -14.41
N ARG A 361 27.42 -0.66 -15.34
CA ARG A 361 28.74 -0.73 -16.01
C ARG A 361 29.91 -0.71 -15.02
N GLN A 362 29.73 -0.08 -13.87
CA GLN A 362 30.78 0.08 -12.85
C GLN A 362 30.81 -1.07 -11.83
N ALA A 363 29.85 -2.01 -11.91
CA ALA A 363 29.72 -3.12 -10.96
C ALA A 363 30.98 -3.98 -10.89
N ARG A 364 31.38 -4.36 -9.67
CA ARG A 364 32.55 -5.22 -9.44
C ARG A 364 32.21 -6.56 -8.79
N GLN A 365 31.11 -6.63 -8.06
CA GLN A 365 30.75 -7.77 -7.22
C GLN A 365 29.33 -8.26 -7.50
N SER A 366 28.34 -7.39 -7.48
CA SER A 366 26.95 -7.84 -7.59
C SER A 366 26.01 -6.85 -8.25
N ILE A 367 25.03 -7.38 -8.96
CA ILE A 367 23.85 -6.65 -9.40
C ILE A 367 22.62 -7.39 -8.87
N ARG A 368 21.71 -6.69 -8.20
CA ARG A 368 20.43 -7.25 -7.76
C ARG A 368 19.30 -6.44 -8.37
N ILE A 369 18.37 -7.10 -9.05
CA ILE A 369 17.23 -6.46 -9.70
C ILE A 369 15.96 -7.05 -9.12
N TRP A 370 15.18 -6.23 -8.41
CA TRP A 370 13.81 -6.57 -8.06
C TRP A 370 12.90 -5.80 -9.00
N SER A 371 12.28 -6.50 -9.94
CA SER A 371 11.37 -5.90 -10.92
C SER A 371 10.13 -6.77 -11.08
N PRO A 372 8.91 -6.27 -10.81
CA PRO A 372 7.68 -7.04 -11.00
C PRO A 372 7.57 -7.69 -12.38
N VAL A 373 7.93 -6.96 -13.44
CA VAL A 373 7.71 -7.37 -14.84
C VAL A 373 8.98 -7.49 -15.68
N LEU A 374 10.13 -7.02 -15.18
CA LEU A 374 11.38 -6.86 -15.92
C LEU A 374 11.16 -6.14 -17.25
N ASP A 375 10.83 -4.85 -17.15
CA ASP A 375 10.44 -4.01 -18.28
C ASP A 375 11.47 -4.05 -19.43
N HIS A 376 11.04 -4.51 -20.61
CA HIS A 376 11.88 -4.60 -21.81
C HIS A 376 12.54 -3.25 -22.16
N ARG A 377 11.88 -2.12 -21.90
CA ARG A 377 12.44 -0.81 -22.25
C ARG A 377 13.68 -0.46 -21.43
N LEU A 378 13.73 -0.89 -20.18
CA LEU A 378 14.86 -0.66 -19.28
C LEU A 378 15.91 -1.78 -19.36
N TYR A 379 15.46 -3.04 -19.42
CA TYR A 379 16.33 -4.20 -19.18
C TYR A 379 16.62 -5.06 -20.43
N HIS A 380 15.87 -4.90 -21.53
CA HIS A 380 16.12 -5.62 -22.79
C HIS A 380 17.05 -4.82 -23.72
N GLN A 381 18.28 -4.58 -23.25
CA GLN A 381 19.25 -3.74 -23.94
C GLN A 381 20.54 -4.53 -24.20
N GLU A 382 21.08 -4.44 -25.42
CA GLU A 382 22.32 -5.14 -25.78
C GLU A 382 23.51 -4.65 -24.92
N THR A 383 23.56 -3.36 -24.62
CA THR A 383 24.57 -2.80 -23.71
C THR A 383 24.48 -3.42 -22.31
N LEU A 384 23.27 -3.60 -21.77
CA LEU A 384 23.09 -4.22 -20.45
C LEU A 384 23.46 -5.71 -20.50
N ARG A 385 23.16 -6.38 -21.62
CA ARG A 385 23.56 -7.76 -21.88
C ARG A 385 25.07 -7.92 -21.80
N GLU A 386 25.83 -7.06 -22.46
CA GLU A 386 27.30 -7.05 -22.42
C GLU A 386 27.81 -6.85 -20.99
N ILE A 387 27.33 -5.82 -20.30
CA ILE A 387 27.70 -5.49 -18.90
C ILE A 387 27.49 -6.68 -17.96
N VAL A 388 26.27 -7.24 -17.95
CA VAL A 388 25.92 -8.38 -17.09
C VAL A 388 26.74 -9.61 -17.46
N SER A 389 26.98 -9.83 -18.76
CA SER A 389 27.73 -10.98 -19.24
C SER A 389 29.22 -10.89 -18.89
N GLU A 390 29.82 -9.70 -18.90
CA GLU A 390 31.19 -9.46 -18.45
C GLU A 390 31.32 -9.64 -16.93
N LEU A 391 30.42 -9.03 -16.16
CA LEU A 391 30.40 -9.17 -14.70
C LEU A 391 30.31 -10.65 -14.30
N ALA A 392 29.37 -11.39 -14.88
CA ALA A 392 29.13 -12.81 -14.58
C ALA A 392 30.32 -13.73 -14.88
N ARG A 393 31.22 -13.35 -15.80
CA ARG A 393 32.44 -14.10 -16.15
C ARG A 393 33.68 -13.63 -15.39
N ARG A 394 33.62 -12.50 -14.69
CA ARG A 394 34.78 -11.85 -14.09
C ARG A 394 35.46 -12.71 -13.03
N ASN A 395 34.69 -13.26 -12.10
CA ASN A 395 35.19 -14.21 -11.10
C ASN A 395 34.03 -14.99 -10.45
N ARG A 396 34.36 -16.09 -9.76
CA ARG A 396 33.38 -16.98 -9.08
C ARG A 396 32.55 -16.34 -7.96
N TYR A 397 32.91 -15.15 -7.50
CA TYR A 397 32.24 -14.43 -6.42
C TYR A 397 31.28 -13.37 -6.96
N THR A 398 31.32 -13.08 -8.26
CA THR A 398 30.35 -12.18 -8.88
C THR A 398 28.97 -12.81 -9.00
N ARG A 399 27.92 -12.02 -8.73
CA ARG A 399 26.53 -12.48 -8.81
C ARG A 399 25.58 -11.46 -9.42
N VAL A 400 24.66 -11.96 -10.22
CA VAL A 400 23.52 -11.19 -10.73
C VAL A 400 22.25 -11.94 -10.37
N ASP A 401 21.47 -11.38 -9.45
CA ASP A 401 20.26 -12.01 -8.93
C ASP A 401 19.04 -11.16 -9.34
N ILE A 402 18.03 -11.80 -9.94
CA ILE A 402 16.85 -11.12 -10.48
C ILE A 402 15.55 -11.71 -9.92
N LEU A 403 14.74 -10.89 -9.26
CA LEU A 403 13.42 -11.24 -8.75
C LEU A 403 12.31 -10.66 -9.64
N LEU A 404 11.34 -11.51 -9.99
CA LEU A 404 10.18 -11.19 -10.84
C LEU A 404 8.87 -11.60 -10.16
N TYR A 405 7.75 -10.99 -10.50
CA TYR A 405 6.43 -11.46 -10.01
C TYR A 405 5.87 -12.58 -10.88
N ASP A 406 6.10 -12.49 -12.18
CA ASP A 406 5.66 -13.45 -13.17
C ASP A 406 6.74 -13.66 -14.24
N SER A 407 7.05 -14.93 -14.55
CA SER A 407 8.00 -15.29 -15.60
C SER A 407 7.38 -15.27 -17.00
N HIS A 408 6.05 -15.33 -17.11
CA HIS A 408 5.35 -15.60 -18.36
C HIS A 408 5.70 -14.59 -19.45
N ARG A 409 5.73 -13.29 -19.13
CA ARG A 409 6.11 -12.23 -20.09
C ARG A 409 7.55 -12.37 -20.57
N VAL A 410 8.47 -12.63 -19.64
CA VAL A 410 9.92 -12.75 -19.92
C VAL A 410 10.20 -14.00 -20.78
N VAL A 411 9.49 -15.09 -20.52
CA VAL A 411 9.62 -16.35 -21.28
C VAL A 411 8.97 -16.23 -22.65
N LYS A 412 7.73 -15.73 -22.72
CA LYS A 412 6.94 -15.65 -23.97
C LYS A 412 7.58 -14.72 -25.00
N ASN A 413 8.07 -13.56 -24.56
CA ASN A 413 8.64 -12.55 -25.46
C ASN A 413 10.15 -12.71 -25.64
N GLY A 414 10.80 -13.56 -24.85
CA GLY A 414 12.26 -13.62 -24.74
C GLY A 414 12.83 -12.38 -24.02
N HIS A 415 13.96 -12.55 -23.34
CA HIS A 415 14.62 -11.46 -22.65
C HIS A 415 16.13 -11.67 -22.57
N VAL A 416 16.93 -10.62 -22.85
CA VAL A 416 18.40 -10.73 -22.87
C VAL A 416 18.99 -11.26 -21.56
N LEU A 417 18.44 -10.83 -20.41
CA LEU A 417 18.87 -11.30 -19.09
C LEU A 417 18.45 -12.76 -18.80
N LEU A 418 17.33 -13.22 -19.38
CA LEU A 418 16.93 -14.63 -19.31
C LEU A 418 17.86 -15.51 -20.15
N ASP A 419 18.31 -15.02 -21.30
CA ASP A 419 19.27 -15.75 -22.13
C ASP A 419 20.62 -15.90 -21.43
N ILE A 420 21.08 -14.86 -20.72
CA ILE A 420 22.32 -14.92 -19.93
C ILE A 420 22.13 -15.86 -18.74
N SER A 421 21.03 -15.77 -18.00
CA SER A 421 20.79 -16.64 -16.83
C SER A 421 20.77 -18.12 -17.21
N ARG A 422 20.26 -18.46 -18.39
CA ARG A 422 20.32 -19.82 -18.94
C ARG A 422 21.74 -20.26 -19.35
N ARG A 423 22.58 -19.35 -19.86
CA ARG A 423 23.96 -19.65 -20.28
C ARG A 423 24.95 -19.68 -19.12
N LEU A 424 24.75 -18.86 -18.09
CA LEU A 424 25.65 -18.68 -16.95
C LEU A 424 24.90 -18.84 -15.62
N PRO A 425 24.21 -19.97 -15.37
CA PRO A 425 23.31 -20.14 -14.22
C PRO A 425 24.03 -20.10 -12.85
N SER A 426 25.35 -20.30 -12.82
CA SER A 426 26.15 -20.19 -11.59
C SER A 426 26.37 -18.75 -11.13
N SER A 427 26.26 -17.79 -12.05
CA SER A 427 26.57 -16.36 -11.81
C SER A 427 25.36 -15.47 -12.01
N VAL A 428 24.40 -15.85 -12.87
CA VAL A 428 23.18 -15.10 -13.13
C VAL A 428 21.97 -15.99 -12.84
N SER A 429 21.18 -15.60 -11.85
CA SER A 429 20.02 -16.36 -11.38
C SER A 429 18.75 -15.52 -11.46
N MET A 430 17.61 -16.19 -11.70
CA MET A 430 16.30 -15.57 -11.70
C MET A 430 15.33 -16.39 -10.85
N LYS A 431 14.49 -15.72 -10.06
CA LYS A 431 13.45 -16.35 -9.23
C LYS A 431 12.15 -15.57 -9.28
N ILE A 432 11.07 -16.25 -8.94
CA ILE A 432 9.75 -15.64 -8.79
C ILE A 432 9.52 -15.28 -7.33
N VAL A 433 9.13 -14.03 -7.07
CA VAL A 433 8.74 -13.55 -5.76
C VAL A 433 7.52 -14.34 -5.29
N HIS A 434 7.54 -14.77 -4.04
CA HIS A 434 6.42 -15.46 -3.42
C HIS A 434 5.15 -14.59 -3.51
N PRO A 435 3.96 -15.13 -3.84
CA PRO A 435 2.72 -14.35 -4.00
C PRO A 435 2.42 -13.36 -2.86
N GLU A 436 2.70 -13.74 -1.62
CA GLU A 436 2.49 -12.88 -0.44
C GLU A 436 3.41 -11.64 -0.38
N LEU A 437 4.52 -11.65 -1.12
CA LEU A 437 5.50 -10.56 -1.22
C LEU A 437 5.33 -9.74 -2.52
N ARG A 438 4.29 -10.04 -3.31
CA ARG A 438 3.94 -9.29 -4.53
C ARG A 438 3.11 -7.99 -4.39
N PRO A 439 2.63 -7.53 -3.21
CA PRO A 439 1.83 -6.30 -3.16
C PRO A 439 2.66 -5.01 -3.26
N LEU A 440 3.98 -5.09 -3.46
CA LEU A 440 4.87 -3.94 -3.52
C LEU A 440 5.09 -3.54 -4.99
N ASN A 441 4.43 -2.48 -5.47
CA ASN A 441 4.59 -2.00 -6.84
C ASN A 441 5.98 -1.42 -7.15
N ASN A 442 6.88 -1.35 -6.18
CA ASN A 442 8.20 -0.75 -6.35
C ASN A 442 9.15 -1.67 -7.11
N GLU A 443 10.09 -1.05 -7.80
CA GLU A 443 11.18 -1.70 -8.50
C GLU A 443 12.49 -1.09 -8.03
N PHE A 444 13.54 -1.89 -7.86
CA PHE A 444 14.85 -1.34 -7.52
C PHE A 444 15.99 -2.18 -8.08
N VAL A 445 17.10 -1.49 -8.36
CA VAL A 445 18.38 -2.06 -8.77
C VAL A 445 19.42 -1.70 -7.73
N LEU A 446 20.12 -2.70 -7.22
CA LEU A 446 21.26 -2.52 -6.33
C LEU A 446 22.53 -2.93 -7.06
N VAL A 447 23.54 -2.07 -6.98
CA VAL A 447 24.85 -2.34 -7.58
C VAL A 447 25.92 -2.31 -6.50
N ASP A 448 26.62 -3.43 -6.37
CA ASP A 448 27.52 -3.73 -5.26
C ASP A 448 26.86 -3.39 -3.90
N GLN A 449 27.62 -2.85 -2.94
CA GLN A 449 27.12 -2.43 -1.62
C GLN A 449 26.92 -0.91 -1.52
N ALA A 450 26.76 -0.23 -2.65
CA ALA A 450 26.77 1.23 -2.70
C ALA A 450 25.66 1.84 -3.55
N GLY A 451 25.44 1.32 -4.77
CA GLY A 451 24.54 1.93 -5.74
C GLY A 451 23.09 1.51 -5.50
N VAL A 452 22.17 2.48 -5.57
CA VAL A 452 20.73 2.27 -5.50
C VAL A 452 20.06 3.00 -6.65
N ILE A 453 19.20 2.31 -7.37
CA ILE A 453 18.18 2.89 -8.23
C ILE A 453 16.85 2.38 -7.71
N TYR A 454 15.92 3.29 -7.45
CA TYR A 454 14.62 2.95 -6.88
C TYR A 454 13.53 3.64 -7.68
N ARG A 455 12.56 2.86 -8.12
CA ARG A 455 11.36 3.26 -8.84
C ARG A 455 10.17 2.97 -7.95
N GLN A 456 9.41 4.01 -7.59
CA GLN A 456 8.33 3.91 -6.60
C GLN A 456 7.19 3.01 -7.09
N ASP A 457 6.87 3.11 -8.37
CA ASP A 457 5.90 2.27 -9.07
C ASP A 457 6.47 1.82 -10.41
N HIS A 458 6.57 0.51 -10.64
CA HIS A 458 7.08 -0.06 -11.89
C HIS A 458 6.24 0.28 -13.14
N GLU A 459 5.04 0.86 -12.97
CA GLU A 459 4.23 1.39 -14.08
C GLU A 459 4.59 2.85 -14.44
N GLN A 460 5.23 3.59 -13.54
CA GLN A 460 5.55 5.02 -13.72
C GLN A 460 7.06 5.28 -13.64
N TYR A 461 7.63 6.04 -14.57
CA TYR A 461 9.07 6.35 -14.52
C TYR A 461 9.35 7.50 -13.54
N GLU A 462 9.07 7.28 -12.25
CA GLU A 462 9.37 8.22 -11.17
C GLU A 462 10.16 7.52 -10.04
N GLY A 463 11.27 8.14 -9.66
CA GLY A 463 12.10 7.63 -8.57
C GLY A 463 13.44 8.33 -8.47
N PHE A 464 14.45 7.60 -8.01
CA PHE A 464 15.77 8.17 -7.77
C PHE A 464 16.91 7.18 -8.03
N ALA A 465 18.10 7.73 -8.22
CA ALA A 465 19.36 7.02 -8.16
C ALA A 465 20.30 7.68 -7.16
N ASN A 466 21.12 6.87 -6.49
CA ASN A 466 22.26 7.33 -5.71
C ASN A 466 23.41 6.35 -5.91
N PHE A 467 24.57 6.85 -6.33
CA PHE A 467 25.75 6.03 -6.62
C PHE A 467 26.53 5.66 -5.35
N LYS A 468 26.18 6.23 -4.19
CA LYS A 468 26.77 5.93 -2.88
C LYS A 468 25.74 6.13 -1.74
N ASP A 469 24.71 5.28 -1.72
CA ASP A 469 23.78 5.18 -0.60
C ASP A 469 23.88 3.80 0.06
N ILE A 470 24.91 3.64 0.88
CA ILE A 470 25.20 2.38 1.57
C ILE A 470 24.04 1.99 2.50
N THR A 471 23.41 2.96 3.16
CA THR A 471 22.33 2.73 4.10
C THR A 471 21.10 2.17 3.40
N GLU A 472 20.66 2.83 2.33
CA GLU A 472 19.49 2.39 1.56
C GLU A 472 19.78 1.12 0.75
N ASN A 473 21.00 0.97 0.21
CA ASN A 473 21.43 -0.26 -0.45
C ASN A 473 21.34 -1.44 0.52
N ASN A 474 21.86 -1.30 1.74
CA ASN A 474 21.79 -2.36 2.76
C ASN A 474 20.34 -2.66 3.17
N ARG A 475 19.48 -1.64 3.30
CA ARG A 475 18.05 -1.82 3.63
C ARG A 475 17.34 -2.63 2.55
N LEU A 476 17.46 -2.22 1.28
CA LEU A 476 16.86 -2.90 0.13
C LEU A 476 17.50 -4.26 -0.15
N ALA A 477 18.80 -4.42 0.10
CA ALA A 477 19.52 -5.69 -0.04
C ALA A 477 19.00 -6.74 0.95
N ARG A 478 18.67 -6.34 2.19
CA ARG A 478 18.03 -7.24 3.16
C ARG A 478 16.65 -7.67 2.67
N GLN A 479 15.83 -6.73 2.20
CA GLN A 479 14.53 -7.02 1.60
C GLN A 479 14.66 -7.99 0.42
N PHE A 480 15.58 -7.71 -0.51
CA PHE A 480 15.88 -8.57 -1.65
C PHE A 480 16.28 -9.97 -1.21
N THR A 481 17.18 -10.09 -0.24
CA THR A 481 17.69 -11.39 0.24
C THR A 481 16.57 -12.24 0.86
N ALA A 482 15.70 -11.63 1.68
CA ALA A 482 14.55 -12.33 2.27
C ALA A 482 13.58 -12.86 1.19
N ALA A 483 13.29 -12.05 0.18
CA ALA A 483 12.46 -12.47 -0.95
C ALA A 483 13.17 -13.46 -1.89
N TRP A 484 14.50 -13.39 -1.97
CA TRP A 484 15.30 -14.33 -2.74
C TRP A 484 15.31 -15.72 -2.12
N GLU A 485 15.42 -15.81 -0.80
CA GLU A 485 15.41 -17.06 -0.05
C GLU A 485 14.05 -17.74 -0.12
N SER A 486 12.97 -16.98 0.04
CA SER A 486 11.57 -17.45 -0.11
C SER A 486 11.11 -17.55 -1.58
N GLY A 487 11.93 -17.09 -2.52
CA GLY A 487 11.59 -17.02 -3.94
C GLY A 487 11.39 -18.41 -4.56
N LEU A 488 10.29 -18.53 -5.31
CA LEU A 488 9.89 -19.74 -6.01
C LEU A 488 10.77 -19.95 -7.25
N GLN A 489 11.16 -21.21 -7.47
CA GLN A 489 11.78 -21.64 -8.70
C GLN A 489 10.68 -21.84 -9.75
N ASP A 490 10.81 -21.17 -10.90
CA ASP A 490 9.91 -21.39 -12.02
C ASP A 490 10.59 -22.30 -13.06
N PRO A 491 10.01 -23.46 -13.39
CA PRO A 491 10.52 -24.36 -14.42
C PRO A 491 10.76 -23.66 -15.77
N ASN A 492 9.94 -22.67 -16.14
CA ASN A 492 10.04 -21.94 -17.40
C ASN A 492 11.28 -21.03 -17.47
N LEU A 493 11.81 -20.62 -16.32
CA LEU A 493 13.05 -19.83 -16.24
C LEU A 493 14.29 -20.71 -16.45
N ARG A 494 14.20 -22.03 -16.24
CA ARG A 494 15.32 -22.97 -16.44
C ARG A 494 15.46 -23.39 -17.90
N GLN A 495 16.68 -23.74 -18.29
CA GLN A 495 16.94 -24.39 -19.57
C GLN A 495 16.41 -25.83 -19.47
N LEU A 496 15.48 -26.24 -20.34
CA LEU A 496 15.21 -27.66 -20.58
C LEU A 496 16.50 -28.26 -21.14
N LYS A 497 17.12 -29.19 -20.40
CA LYS A 497 18.10 -30.09 -20.99
C LYS A 497 17.32 -30.95 -21.99
N ILE A 498 17.43 -30.65 -23.28
CA ILE A 498 17.11 -31.58 -24.35
C ILE A 498 18.31 -32.51 -24.51
#